data_AF-W4Q8D3-F1
#
_entry.id   AF-W4Q8D3-F1
#
_cell.length_a   1.000
_cell.length_b   1.000
_cell.length_c   1.000
_cell.angle_alpha   90.00
_cell.angle_beta   90.00
_cell.angle_gamma   90.00
#
_symmetry.space_group_name_H-M   'P 1'
#
loop_
_entity.id
_entity.type
_entity.pdbx_description
1 polymer ?
#
loop_
_entity_poly.entity_id
_entity_poly.type
_entity_poly.pdbx_seq_one_letter_code
_entity_poly.pdbx_strand_id
1 'polypeptide(L)'
;MEQSLNKMLQEELRLYQYQVRELEENLSTVNEKSEEKAENLLEDIERLRKIVGQVQVTGPGIEISLEDSDYLPNGANPNDYIVHEGHIQQVVQELYVAGAEAIAVNGYRLRHSSFIQCIGPVISVDGNISSAPFIITAIGDADHLEAALTLHGGVQHQLINDEVTVRIQKKTNILLDSYLTEG
;
A
#
# COMPACT_ATOMS: atom_id res chain seq x y z
N MET A 1 63.79 22.07 41.80
CA MET A 1 62.99 20.83 41.70
C MET A 1 61.49 21.12 41.60
N GLU A 2 60.95 22.03 42.41
CA GLU A 2 59.51 22.33 42.43
C GLU A 2 59.00 23.05 41.15
N GLN A 3 59.77 23.99 40.60
CA GLN A 3 59.41 24.71 39.37
C GLN A 3 59.37 23.81 38.12
N SER A 4 60.28 22.85 38.01
CA SER A 4 60.29 21.88 36.90
C SER A 4 59.11 20.91 37.00
N LEU A 5 58.75 20.49 38.21
CA LEU A 5 57.59 19.62 38.45
C LEU A 5 56.29 20.32 38.07
N ASN A 6 56.11 21.58 38.50
CA ASN A 6 54.93 22.38 38.14
C ASN A 6 54.82 22.59 36.62
N LYS A 7 55.94 22.78 35.92
CA LYS A 7 55.94 22.93 34.47
C LYS A 7 55.56 21.63 33.74
N MET A 8 56.04 20.49 34.21
CA MET A 8 55.66 19.18 33.66
C MET A 8 54.17 18.88 33.90
N LEU A 9 53.66 19.17 35.09
CA LEU A 9 52.21 19.03 35.38
C LEU A 9 51.35 19.92 34.49
N GLN A 10 51.81 21.13 34.16
CA GLN A 10 51.09 22.03 33.26
C GLN A 10 51.09 21.55 31.79
N GLU A 11 52.19 20.97 31.33
CA GLU A 11 52.28 20.37 29.99
C GLU A 11 51.41 19.11 29.90
N GLU A 12 51.42 18.27 30.93
CA GLU A 12 50.59 17.07 31.03
C GLU A 12 49.09 17.43 31.07
N LEU A 13 48.70 18.46 31.83
CA LEU A 13 47.32 18.95 31.86
C LEU A 13 46.86 19.45 30.48
N ARG A 14 47.73 20.12 29.73
CA ARG A 14 47.42 20.58 28.36
C ARG A 14 47.23 19.41 27.39
N LEU A 15 48.05 18.37 27.53
CA LEU A 15 47.91 17.13 26.75
C LEU A 15 46.57 16.45 27.02
N TYR A 16 46.18 16.29 28.29
CA TYR A 16 44.89 15.71 28.63
C TYR A 16 43.71 16.57 28.14
N GLN A 17 43.79 17.90 28.24
CA GLN A 17 42.76 18.79 27.71
C GLN A 17 42.61 18.70 26.19
N TYR A 18 43.72 18.51 25.46
CA TYR A 18 43.70 18.30 24.02
C TYR A 18 43.01 16.97 23.67
N GLN A 19 43.34 15.88 24.38
CA GLN A 19 42.72 14.57 24.17
C GLN A 19 41.21 14.58 24.47
N VAL A 20 40.77 15.27 25.53
CA VAL A 20 39.35 15.41 25.84
C VAL A 20 38.61 16.11 24.70
N ARG A 21 39.15 17.21 24.17
CA ARG A 21 38.54 17.93 23.05
C ARG A 21 38.43 17.07 21.79
N GLU A 22 39.47 16.30 21.47
CA GLU A 22 39.46 15.39 20.32
C GLU A 22 38.42 14.27 20.49
N LEU A 23 38.27 13.73 21.70
CA LEU A 23 37.24 12.74 22.01
C LEU A 23 35.83 13.32 21.92
N GLU A 24 35.61 14.56 22.40
CA GLU A 24 34.34 15.28 22.30
C GLU A 24 33.93 15.52 20.84
N GLU A 25 34.87 15.92 19.97
CA GLU A 25 34.64 16.14 18.53
C GLU A 25 34.35 14.82 17.78
N ASN A 26 35.05 13.74 18.14
CA ASN A 26 34.74 12.41 17.61
C ASN A 26 33.36 11.93 18.08
N LEU A 27 32.98 12.19 19.34
CA LEU A 27 31.65 11.87 19.86
C LEU A 27 30.54 12.65 19.17
N SER A 28 30.72 13.95 18.91
CA SER A 28 29.72 14.77 18.21
C SER A 28 29.52 14.30 16.78
N THR A 29 30.59 14.02 16.05
CA THR A 29 30.50 13.52 14.65
C THR A 29 29.94 12.11 14.54
N VAL A 30 30.22 11.24 15.53
CA VAL A 30 29.62 9.89 15.59
C VAL A 30 28.13 9.97 15.95
N ASN A 31 27.75 10.84 16.88
CA ASN A 31 26.33 11.06 17.21
C ASN A 31 25.56 11.62 16.03
N GLU A 32 26.05 12.67 15.36
CA GLU A 32 25.40 13.26 14.19
C GLU A 32 25.21 12.23 13.06
N LYS A 33 26.24 11.44 12.73
CA LYS A 33 26.12 10.36 11.74
C LYS A 33 25.23 9.20 12.19
N SER A 34 25.15 8.94 13.48
CA SER A 34 24.28 7.90 14.04
C SER A 34 22.82 8.36 14.06
N GLU A 35 22.58 9.63 14.35
CA GLU A 35 21.26 10.27 14.30
C GLU A 35 20.76 10.33 12.86
N GLU A 36 21.57 10.81 11.91
CA GLU A 36 21.23 10.84 10.48
C GLU A 36 20.93 9.42 9.95
N LYS A 37 21.71 8.40 10.33
CA LYS A 37 21.43 7.01 9.97
C LYS A 37 20.16 6.47 10.59
N ALA A 38 19.87 6.82 11.84
CA ALA A 38 18.66 6.40 12.52
C ALA A 38 17.41 7.04 11.88
N GLU A 39 17.48 8.33 11.51
CA GLU A 39 16.41 9.03 10.80
C GLU A 39 16.13 8.39 9.43
N ASN A 40 17.16 8.16 8.62
CA ASN A 40 17.02 7.49 7.33
C ASN A 40 16.40 6.08 7.48
N LEU A 41 16.84 5.31 8.49
CA LEU A 41 16.29 3.98 8.75
C LEU A 41 14.82 4.01 9.19
N LEU A 42 14.42 5.02 9.96
CA LEU A 42 13.02 5.22 10.35
C LEU A 42 12.15 5.57 9.14
N GLU A 43 12.62 6.45 8.25
CA GLU A 43 11.94 6.78 7.01
C GLU A 43 11.79 5.54 6.09
N ASP A 44 12.84 4.73 5.99
CA ASP A 44 12.80 3.46 5.26
C ASP A 44 11.78 2.48 5.87
N ILE A 45 11.73 2.37 7.21
CA ILE A 45 10.74 1.52 7.90
C ILE A 45 9.32 2.00 7.62
N GLU A 46 9.06 3.31 7.66
CA GLU A 46 7.73 3.85 7.35
C GLU A 46 7.34 3.62 5.90
N ARG A 47 8.27 3.83 4.97
CA ARG A 47 8.06 3.55 3.55
C ARG A 47 7.76 2.07 3.31
N LEU A 48 8.54 1.18 3.91
CA LEU A 48 8.32 -0.27 3.82
C LEU A 48 6.96 -0.66 4.39
N ARG A 49 6.56 -0.10 5.55
CA ARG A 49 5.23 -0.33 6.15
C ARG A 49 4.10 0.05 5.19
N LYS A 50 4.23 1.15 4.45
CA LYS A 50 3.25 1.55 3.42
C LYS A 50 3.17 0.54 2.29
N ILE A 51 4.33 0.07 1.80
CA ILE A 51 4.44 -0.91 0.71
C ILE A 51 3.83 -2.25 1.10
N VAL A 52 4.14 -2.77 2.29
CA VAL A 52 3.59 -4.05 2.75
C VAL A 52 2.13 -3.93 3.21
N GLY A 53 1.60 -2.71 3.29
CA GLY A 53 0.22 -2.41 3.67
C GLY A 53 -0.08 -2.39 5.16
N GLN A 54 0.94 -2.30 6.00
CA GLN A 54 0.83 -2.30 7.47
C GLN A 54 0.30 -0.98 8.05
N VAL A 55 0.26 0.08 7.26
CA VAL A 55 -0.26 1.39 7.66
C VAL A 55 -1.32 1.86 6.68
N GLN A 56 -2.23 2.68 7.18
CA GLN A 56 -3.23 3.36 6.37
C GLN A 56 -2.56 4.22 5.30
N VAL A 57 -3.14 4.23 4.10
CA VAL A 57 -2.68 5.03 2.96
C VAL A 57 -3.83 5.82 2.38
N THR A 58 -3.52 6.96 1.79
CA THR A 58 -4.51 7.82 1.16
C THR A 58 -3.96 8.48 -0.09
N GLY A 59 -4.82 8.71 -1.08
CA GLY A 59 -4.42 9.33 -2.33
C GLY A 59 -5.55 9.35 -3.36
N PRO A 60 -5.32 9.97 -4.53
CA PRO A 60 -6.26 9.92 -5.64
C PRO A 60 -6.36 8.51 -6.22
N GLY A 61 -7.43 8.24 -6.97
CA GLY A 61 -7.59 6.97 -7.62
C GLY A 61 -8.99 6.75 -8.17
N ILE A 62 -9.41 5.48 -8.26
CA ILE A 62 -10.72 5.09 -8.77
C ILE A 62 -11.44 4.10 -7.86
N GLU A 63 -12.76 4.18 -7.89
CA GLU A 63 -13.71 3.25 -7.28
C GLU A 63 -14.50 2.57 -8.40
N ILE A 64 -14.57 1.25 -8.37
CA ILE A 64 -15.20 0.42 -9.37
C ILE A 64 -16.26 -0.44 -8.66
N SER A 65 -17.53 -0.31 -9.06
CA SER A 65 -18.60 -1.20 -8.61
C SER A 65 -18.82 -2.28 -9.66
N LEU A 66 -18.82 -3.54 -9.21
CA LEU A 66 -19.29 -4.69 -9.98
C LEU A 66 -20.60 -5.18 -9.37
N GLU A 67 -21.66 -5.11 -10.16
CA GLU A 67 -23.03 -5.49 -9.79
C GLU A 67 -23.49 -6.67 -10.66
N ASP A 68 -24.26 -7.58 -10.06
CA ASP A 68 -24.97 -8.62 -10.81
C ASP A 68 -25.91 -7.99 -11.85
N SER A 69 -26.28 -8.75 -12.87
CA SER A 69 -27.22 -8.25 -13.88
C SER A 69 -28.61 -8.02 -13.27
N ASP A 70 -29.19 -6.86 -13.54
CA ASP A 70 -30.57 -6.53 -13.14
C ASP A 70 -31.61 -7.38 -13.90
N TYR A 71 -31.22 -8.02 -15.01
CA TYR A 71 -32.10 -8.77 -15.89
C TYR A 71 -31.61 -10.21 -16.09
N LEU A 72 -32.47 -11.18 -15.73
CA LEU A 72 -32.26 -12.58 -16.02
C LEU A 72 -33.30 -13.05 -17.05
N PRO A 73 -32.90 -13.44 -18.27
CA PRO A 73 -33.82 -13.98 -19.26
C PRO A 73 -34.46 -15.29 -18.80
N ASN A 74 -35.71 -15.52 -19.21
CA ASN A 74 -36.41 -16.78 -18.91
C ASN A 74 -35.68 -17.99 -19.51
N GLY A 75 -35.34 -18.96 -18.67
CA GLY A 75 -34.62 -20.18 -19.07
C GLY A 75 -33.10 -20.01 -19.17
N ALA A 76 -32.56 -18.83 -18.89
CA ALA A 76 -31.12 -18.63 -18.73
C ALA A 76 -30.63 -19.24 -17.41
N ASN A 77 -29.34 -19.60 -17.37
CA ASN A 77 -28.70 -20.05 -16.14
C ASN A 77 -28.36 -18.81 -15.29
N PRO A 78 -28.90 -18.67 -14.06
CA PRO A 78 -28.60 -17.53 -13.19
C PRO A 78 -27.10 -17.32 -12.93
N ASN A 79 -26.34 -18.41 -12.98
CA ASN A 79 -24.89 -18.38 -12.78
C ASN A 79 -24.16 -17.53 -13.83
N ASP A 80 -24.73 -17.31 -15.01
CA ASP A 80 -24.08 -16.55 -16.08
C ASP A 80 -24.32 -15.03 -15.95
N TYR A 81 -25.10 -14.60 -14.94
CA TYR A 81 -25.55 -13.21 -14.74
C TYR A 81 -25.13 -12.64 -13.38
N ILE A 82 -24.26 -13.34 -12.67
CA ILE A 82 -23.70 -12.92 -11.39
C ILE A 82 -22.21 -12.65 -11.50
N VAL A 83 -21.69 -11.82 -10.60
CA VAL A 83 -20.26 -11.55 -10.51
C VAL A 83 -19.53 -12.78 -9.95
N HIS A 84 -18.48 -13.21 -10.66
CA HIS A 84 -17.60 -14.30 -10.24
C HIS A 84 -16.25 -13.79 -9.73
N GLU A 85 -15.55 -14.65 -8.98
CA GLU A 85 -14.18 -14.40 -8.50
C GLU A 85 -13.25 -13.95 -9.64
N GLY A 86 -13.39 -14.54 -10.83
CA GLY A 86 -12.56 -14.25 -12.00
C GLY A 86 -12.74 -12.81 -12.49
N HIS A 87 -13.95 -12.27 -12.41
CA HIS A 87 -14.23 -10.88 -12.77
C HIS A 87 -13.48 -9.91 -11.86
N ILE A 88 -13.49 -10.16 -10.54
CA ILE A 88 -12.75 -9.34 -9.57
C ILE A 88 -11.24 -9.48 -9.80
N GLN A 89 -10.75 -10.71 -9.99
CA GLN A 89 -9.34 -10.97 -10.24
C GLN A 89 -8.83 -10.27 -11.51
N GLN A 90 -9.61 -10.26 -12.59
CA GLN A 90 -9.29 -9.53 -13.82
C GLN A 90 -9.13 -8.03 -13.57
N VAL A 91 -10.08 -7.41 -12.86
CA VAL A 91 -10.00 -5.97 -12.53
C VAL A 91 -8.78 -5.68 -11.65
N VAL A 92 -8.57 -6.46 -10.60
CA VAL A 92 -7.42 -6.29 -9.69
C VAL A 92 -6.10 -6.43 -10.45
N GLN A 93 -5.99 -7.41 -11.35
CA GLN A 93 -4.78 -7.62 -12.14
C GLN A 93 -4.50 -6.46 -13.09
N GLU A 94 -5.53 -5.96 -13.77
CA GLU A 94 -5.39 -4.82 -14.69
C GLU A 94 -4.98 -3.55 -13.94
N LEU A 95 -5.57 -3.29 -12.76
CA LEU A 95 -5.18 -2.18 -11.89
C LEU A 95 -3.70 -2.26 -11.48
N TYR A 96 -3.21 -3.44 -11.11
CA TYR A 96 -1.78 -3.61 -10.82
C TYR A 96 -0.90 -3.34 -12.04
N VAL A 97 -1.29 -3.82 -13.22
CA VAL A 97 -0.55 -3.56 -14.48
C VAL A 97 -0.55 -2.08 -14.82
N ALA A 98 -1.67 -1.39 -14.56
CA ALA A 98 -1.83 0.04 -14.77
C ALA A 98 -1.08 0.91 -13.73
N GLY A 99 -0.46 0.30 -12.71
CA GLY A 99 0.37 0.98 -11.72
C GLY A 99 -0.38 1.44 -10.47
N ALA A 100 -1.48 0.78 -10.10
CA ALA A 100 -2.11 1.02 -8.80
C ALA A 100 -1.13 0.73 -7.65
N GLU A 101 -1.02 1.67 -6.72
CA GLU A 101 -0.11 1.58 -5.56
C GLU A 101 -0.72 0.77 -4.41
N ALA A 102 -2.05 0.80 -4.31
CA ALA A 102 -2.79 0.03 -3.32
C ALA A 102 -4.20 -0.26 -3.86
N ILE A 103 -4.69 -1.47 -3.59
CA ILE A 103 -6.02 -1.94 -4.01
C ILE A 103 -6.73 -2.54 -2.81
N ALA A 104 -8.03 -2.31 -2.71
CA ALA A 104 -8.91 -2.99 -1.77
C ALA A 104 -10.18 -3.47 -2.45
N VAL A 105 -10.75 -4.56 -1.95
CA VAL A 105 -12.06 -5.09 -2.36
C VAL A 105 -12.97 -5.06 -1.15
N ASN A 106 -14.11 -4.37 -1.25
CA ASN A 106 -15.04 -4.14 -0.15
C ASN A 106 -14.37 -3.55 1.11
N GLY A 107 -13.36 -2.70 0.91
CA GLY A 107 -12.57 -2.08 1.98
C GLY A 107 -11.42 -2.95 2.52
N TYR A 108 -11.35 -4.24 2.16
CA TYR A 108 -10.26 -5.12 2.54
C TYR A 108 -9.06 -4.91 1.63
N ARG A 109 -7.99 -4.31 2.17
CA ARG A 109 -6.76 -4.05 1.44
C ARG A 109 -6.06 -5.35 1.05
N LEU A 110 -5.79 -5.49 -0.24
CA LEU A 110 -5.10 -6.67 -0.78
C LEU A 110 -3.61 -6.61 -0.47
N ARG A 111 -3.03 -7.77 -0.20
CA ARG A 111 -1.59 -8.01 -0.06
C ARG A 111 -1.15 -9.10 -1.05
N HIS A 112 0.15 -9.32 -1.16
CA HIS A 112 0.70 -10.33 -2.06
C HIS A 112 0.14 -11.74 -1.83
N SER A 113 -0.19 -12.08 -0.58
CA SER A 113 -0.79 -13.36 -0.21
C SER A 113 -2.31 -13.34 -0.09
N SER A 114 -2.97 -12.29 -0.59
CA SER A 114 -4.43 -12.24 -0.60
C SER A 114 -5.00 -13.23 -1.62
N PHE A 115 -6.18 -13.77 -1.31
CA PHE A 115 -6.91 -14.67 -2.19
C PHE A 115 -8.37 -14.25 -2.32
N ILE A 116 -8.95 -14.55 -3.48
CA ILE A 116 -10.34 -14.27 -3.84
C ILE A 116 -10.95 -15.57 -4.35
N GLN A 117 -12.05 -16.00 -3.74
CA GLN A 117 -12.65 -17.31 -4.01
C GLN A 117 -14.18 -17.28 -3.89
N CYS A 118 -14.88 -17.95 -4.79
CA CYS A 118 -16.32 -18.19 -4.73
C CYS A 118 -16.63 -19.27 -3.69
N ILE A 119 -17.65 -19.00 -2.89
CA ILE A 119 -18.27 -19.94 -1.96
C ILE A 119 -19.75 -20.01 -2.32
N GLY A 120 -20.10 -20.84 -3.30
CA GLY A 120 -21.45 -20.81 -3.88
C GLY A 120 -21.69 -19.49 -4.64
N PRO A 121 -22.79 -18.76 -4.39
CA PRO A 121 -23.09 -17.50 -5.09
C PRO A 121 -22.44 -16.26 -4.44
N VAL A 122 -21.57 -16.43 -3.45
CA VAL A 122 -20.89 -15.33 -2.75
C VAL A 122 -19.39 -15.43 -2.92
N ILE A 123 -18.69 -14.31 -2.77
CA ILE A 123 -17.24 -14.25 -2.92
C ILE A 123 -16.61 -13.94 -1.57
N SER A 124 -15.54 -14.69 -1.27
CA SER A 124 -14.67 -14.51 -0.12
C SER A 124 -13.39 -13.80 -0.54
N VAL A 125 -13.03 -12.73 0.16
CA VAL A 125 -11.74 -12.03 0.05
C VAL A 125 -11.00 -12.19 1.37
N ASP A 126 -9.91 -12.96 1.37
CA ASP A 126 -9.16 -13.31 2.59
C ASP A 126 -10.04 -13.89 3.73
N GLY A 127 -11.11 -14.60 3.38
CA GLY A 127 -12.06 -15.17 4.34
C GLY A 127 -13.28 -14.26 4.63
N ASN A 128 -13.28 -13.01 4.18
CA ASN A 128 -14.41 -12.11 4.31
C ASN A 128 -15.41 -12.33 3.19
N ILE A 129 -16.56 -12.91 3.53
CA ILE A 129 -17.61 -13.28 2.58
C ILE A 129 -18.53 -12.10 2.31
N SER A 130 -18.79 -11.82 1.04
CA SER A 130 -19.70 -10.76 0.58
C SER A 130 -20.43 -11.16 -0.70
N SER A 131 -21.59 -10.54 -0.91
CA SER A 131 -22.38 -10.61 -2.14
C SER A 131 -22.21 -9.32 -2.94
N ALA A 132 -22.60 -9.32 -4.21
CA ALA A 132 -22.64 -8.11 -5.01
C ALA A 132 -23.54 -7.03 -4.34
N PRO A 133 -23.21 -5.72 -4.48
CA PRO A 133 -22.12 -5.16 -5.27
C PRO A 133 -20.73 -5.37 -4.65
N PHE A 134 -19.73 -5.59 -5.50
CA PHE A 134 -18.32 -5.62 -5.12
C PHE A 134 -17.67 -4.28 -5.46
N ILE A 135 -17.17 -3.59 -4.44
CA ILE A 135 -16.52 -2.29 -4.56
C ILE A 135 -15.02 -2.49 -4.56
N ILE A 136 -14.37 -2.21 -5.68
CA ILE A 136 -12.92 -2.27 -5.85
C ILE A 136 -12.41 -0.83 -5.85
N THR A 137 -11.56 -0.51 -4.88
CA THR A 137 -10.93 0.82 -4.78
C THR A 137 -9.44 0.70 -5.02
N ALA A 138 -8.89 1.57 -5.86
CA ALA A 138 -7.47 1.60 -6.18
C ALA A 138 -6.90 3.02 -6.07
N ILE A 139 -5.77 3.15 -5.39
CA ILE A 139 -4.99 4.40 -5.31
C ILE A 139 -3.95 4.41 -6.43
N GLY A 140 -3.86 5.53 -7.15
CA GLY A 140 -2.92 5.75 -8.24
C GLY A 140 -3.35 6.91 -9.15
N ASP A 141 -2.73 7.02 -10.32
CA ASP A 141 -3.14 8.00 -11.33
C ASP A 141 -4.53 7.64 -11.88
N ALA A 142 -5.55 8.40 -11.48
CA ALA A 142 -6.94 8.07 -11.78
C ALA A 142 -7.26 8.06 -13.28
N ASP A 143 -6.56 8.88 -14.09
CA ASP A 143 -6.75 8.91 -15.54
C ASP A 143 -6.13 7.68 -16.20
N HIS A 144 -4.94 7.28 -15.77
CA HIS A 144 -4.29 6.06 -16.27
C HIS A 144 -5.04 4.79 -15.86
N LEU A 145 -5.49 4.69 -14.61
CA LEU A 145 -6.23 3.54 -14.12
C LEU A 145 -7.57 3.37 -14.86
N GLU A 146 -8.32 4.46 -15.08
CA GLU A 146 -9.56 4.41 -15.86
C GLU A 146 -9.29 4.04 -17.33
N ALA A 147 -8.26 4.63 -17.94
CA ALA A 147 -7.92 4.35 -19.33
C ALA A 147 -7.54 2.88 -19.57
N ALA A 148 -6.83 2.25 -18.62
CA ALA A 148 -6.48 0.83 -18.69
C ALA A 148 -7.74 -0.07 -18.69
N LEU A 149 -8.69 0.20 -17.80
CA LEU A 149 -9.92 -0.60 -17.69
C LEU A 149 -10.88 -0.40 -18.87
N THR A 150 -10.96 0.83 -19.39
CA THR A 150 -11.90 1.24 -20.45
C THR A 150 -11.35 1.03 -21.87
N LEU A 151 -10.14 0.47 -22.00
CA LEU A 151 -9.55 0.16 -23.29
C LEU A 151 -10.49 -0.71 -24.12
N HIS A 152 -10.60 -0.44 -25.42
CA HIS A 152 -11.49 -1.21 -26.28
C HIS A 152 -11.08 -2.69 -26.33
N GLY A 153 -11.98 -3.58 -25.92
CA GLY A 153 -11.68 -5.01 -25.77
C GLY A 153 -10.93 -5.38 -24.48
N GLY A 154 -10.67 -4.41 -23.61
CA GLY A 154 -10.10 -4.58 -22.27
C GLY A 154 -11.13 -5.08 -21.26
N VAL A 155 -10.77 -4.96 -19.98
CA VAL A 155 -11.51 -5.59 -18.87
C VAL A 155 -12.95 -5.11 -18.77
N GLN A 156 -13.23 -3.81 -18.89
CA GLN A 156 -14.62 -3.32 -18.82
C GLN A 156 -15.51 -3.95 -19.90
N HIS A 157 -15.01 -4.06 -21.13
CA HIS A 157 -15.78 -4.64 -22.22
C HIS A 157 -16.03 -6.14 -22.00
N GLN A 158 -15.04 -6.87 -21.48
CA GLN A 158 -15.19 -8.29 -21.14
C GLN A 158 -16.26 -8.49 -20.06
N LEU A 159 -16.20 -7.71 -18.99
CA LEU A 159 -17.20 -7.75 -17.92
C LEU A 159 -18.61 -7.45 -18.40
N ILE A 160 -18.78 -6.45 -19.26
CA ILE A 160 -20.09 -6.13 -19.85
C ILE A 160 -20.60 -7.27 -20.73
N ASN A 161 -19.72 -7.94 -21.49
CA ASN A 161 -20.09 -9.10 -22.29
C ASN A 161 -20.46 -10.32 -21.44
N ASP A 162 -19.91 -10.41 -20.23
CA ASP A 162 -20.25 -11.40 -19.21
C ASP A 162 -21.45 -10.95 -18.35
N GLU A 163 -22.24 -9.98 -18.83
CA GLU A 163 -23.47 -9.48 -18.21
C GLU A 163 -23.28 -8.83 -16.82
N VAL A 164 -22.05 -8.43 -16.48
CA VAL A 164 -21.74 -7.70 -15.25
C VAL A 164 -21.95 -6.21 -15.44
N THR A 165 -22.67 -5.59 -14.49
CA THR A 165 -22.82 -4.14 -14.46
C THR A 165 -21.58 -3.50 -13.84
N VAL A 166 -20.87 -2.69 -14.63
CA VAL A 166 -19.65 -2.01 -14.19
C VAL A 166 -19.86 -0.50 -14.09
N ARG A 167 -19.51 0.09 -12.94
CA ARG A 167 -19.46 1.55 -12.76
C ARG A 167 -18.08 1.96 -12.28
N ILE A 168 -17.45 2.91 -12.96
CA ILE A 168 -16.13 3.44 -12.61
C ILE A 168 -16.27 4.91 -12.22
N GLN A 169 -15.69 5.31 -11.09
CA GLN A 169 -15.69 6.68 -10.61
C GLN A 169 -14.30 7.10 -10.14
N LYS A 170 -13.82 8.24 -10.65
CA LYS A 170 -12.61 8.88 -10.11
C LYS A 170 -12.90 9.51 -8.75
N LYS A 171 -11.98 9.33 -7.82
CA LYS A 171 -12.00 9.94 -6.50
C LYS A 171 -10.70 10.70 -6.29
N THR A 172 -10.80 11.92 -5.78
CA THR A 172 -9.62 12.74 -5.45
C THR A 172 -8.94 12.26 -4.19
N ASN A 173 -9.68 11.57 -3.31
CA ASN A 173 -9.15 11.05 -2.06
C ASN A 173 -9.83 9.73 -1.70
N ILE A 174 -9.06 8.65 -1.73
CA ILE A 174 -9.42 7.32 -1.26
C ILE A 174 -8.60 7.07 0.01
N LEU A 175 -9.23 6.50 1.02
CA LEU A 175 -8.58 6.06 2.25
C LEU A 175 -8.61 4.54 2.27
N LEU A 176 -7.45 3.90 2.35
CA LEU A 176 -7.34 2.45 2.51
C LEU A 176 -6.70 2.15 3.85
N ASP A 177 -7.40 1.38 4.66
CA ASP A 177 -6.92 0.95 5.96
C ASP A 177 -5.75 -0.04 5.82
N SER A 178 -5.06 -0.25 6.95
CA SER A 178 -4.04 -1.29 7.05
C SER A 178 -4.68 -2.67 6.89
N TYR A 179 -3.98 -3.61 6.25
CA TYR A 179 -4.46 -5.00 6.20
C TYR A 179 -4.43 -5.69 7.58
N LEU A 180 -3.74 -5.08 8.57
CA LEU A 180 -3.65 -5.56 9.95
C LEU A 180 -4.84 -5.16 10.83
N THR A 181 -5.92 -4.57 10.28
CA THR A 181 -7.14 -4.35 11.06
C THR A 181 -7.60 -5.70 11.62
N GLU A 182 -7.34 -5.90 12.91
CA GLU A 182 -7.69 -7.11 13.64
C GLU A 182 -9.20 -7.31 13.57
N GLY A 183 -9.60 -8.55 13.33
CA GLY A 183 -10.93 -9.03 13.73
C GLY A 183 -10.99 -9.25 15.24
#